data_AF-A0A970FXN5-F1
#
_entry.id   AF-A0A970FXN5-F1
#
_cell.length_a   1.000
_cell.length_b   1.000
_cell.length_c   1.000
_cell.angle_alpha   90.00
_cell.angle_beta   90.00
_cell.angle_gamma   90.00
#
_symmetry.space_group_name_H-M   'P 1'
#
loop_
_entity.id
_entity.type
_entity.pdbx_description
1 polymer ?
#
loop_
_entity_poly.entity_id
_entity_poly.type
_entity_poly.pdbx_seq_one_letter_code
_entity_poly.pdbx_strand_id
1 'polypeptide(L)'
;MENASEPLATIPHSFFIVVDDVGWWYGKDQRYKNGPSRSGLEQRRHSIEDYQAIIALGRSLNMRIKCGFVIGEWDRTNLLARVRHSNKHGIHWDQASRLDRQIDETRDLINASSSYMEMAVHGLVHMYWDNDGRMQHAEFYQKATDGAGYVMTPPDIAREHLDAYFTIYRQNGFTADLRSFIPPCFLYIHSEGRDQLSAILAEYGIRYLSTPFAGMGYTGQVKPEGACVENGIITVDRTSDLIRWDVVGATPPDIMKKSFFGMHWINFLHPEVAKNTETVQAWIQYFAQYKHQFDILVARDIAMSSTQALYKKHTRIQVDPDKIVLDFTAVDQQGAAMLDPSVYLNISNTKTPRADQATDLQVYEKCRHHTTYKLSRRQPGISRTVLALTVDDHADRFDP
;
A
#
# COMPACT_ATOMS: atom_id res chain seq x y z
N MET A 1 36.62 11.50 6.56
CA MET A 1 35.17 11.52 6.24
C MET A 1 34.65 12.80 6.82
N GLU A 2 34.33 13.79 5.97
CA GLU A 2 33.66 15.01 6.43
C GLU A 2 32.37 14.61 7.13
N ASN A 3 32.22 14.99 8.40
CA ASN A 3 30.94 14.92 9.09
C ASN A 3 29.99 15.88 8.36
N ALA A 4 29.28 15.38 7.34
CA ALA A 4 28.14 16.09 6.79
C ALA A 4 27.20 16.33 7.97
N SER A 5 27.06 17.58 8.38
CA SER A 5 26.15 17.97 9.45
C SER A 5 24.76 17.45 9.10
N GLU A 6 24.12 16.72 10.02
CA GLU A 6 22.75 16.25 9.79
C GLU A 6 21.85 17.43 9.40
N PRO A 7 20.97 17.27 8.40
CA PRO A 7 20.10 18.34 7.95
C PRO A 7 19.20 18.82 9.09
N LEU A 8 19.02 20.14 9.20
CA LEU A 8 18.23 20.74 10.29
C LEU A 8 16.77 20.29 10.29
N ALA A 9 16.18 20.11 9.11
CA ALA A 9 14.80 19.68 8.95
C ALA A 9 14.59 18.92 7.65
N THR A 10 13.61 18.01 7.63
CA THR A 10 13.17 17.31 6.42
C THR A 10 11.69 16.95 6.51
N ILE A 11 11.05 16.84 5.35
CA ILE A 11 9.86 15.99 5.21
C ILE A 11 10.41 14.57 5.08
N PRO A 12 10.19 13.66 6.04
CA PRO A 12 10.70 12.29 5.94
C PRO A 12 9.98 11.50 4.83
N HIS A 13 10.67 10.50 4.30
CA HIS A 13 10.09 9.47 3.44
C HIS A 13 9.04 8.68 4.22
N SER A 14 7.92 8.36 3.59
CA SER A 14 6.97 7.46 4.22
C SER A 14 7.39 6.01 4.01
N PHE A 15 7.59 5.31 5.12
CA PHE A 15 7.75 3.87 5.14
C PHE A 15 6.40 3.22 5.52
N PHE A 16 5.99 2.25 4.73
CA PHE A 16 4.73 1.52 4.92
C PHE A 16 4.82 0.14 4.29
N ILE A 17 4.17 -0.87 4.89
CA ILE A 17 4.25 -2.25 4.43
C ILE A 17 3.02 -2.59 3.59
N VAL A 18 3.27 -3.22 2.45
CA VAL A 18 2.25 -3.75 1.55
C VAL A 18 2.50 -5.24 1.34
N VAL A 19 1.48 -6.06 1.56
CA VAL A 19 1.50 -7.51 1.39
C VAL A 19 0.55 -7.91 0.28
N ASP A 20 1.06 -8.46 -0.81
CA ASP A 20 0.28 -8.91 -1.97
C ASP A 20 -0.16 -10.36 -1.82
N ASP A 21 -1.11 -10.78 -2.68
CA ASP A 21 -1.65 -12.14 -2.75
C ASP A 21 -2.23 -12.70 -1.44
N VAL A 22 -2.80 -11.83 -0.60
CA VAL A 22 -3.61 -12.25 0.56
C VAL A 22 -4.99 -12.71 0.08
N GLY A 23 -5.67 -13.58 0.81
CA GLY A 23 -7.05 -14.00 0.49
C GLY A 23 -7.15 -15.37 -0.18
N TRP A 24 -6.06 -15.89 -0.74
CA TRP A 24 -5.99 -17.27 -1.22
C TRP A 24 -6.12 -18.27 -0.07
N TRP A 25 -6.93 -19.32 -0.25
CA TRP A 25 -6.94 -20.53 0.59
C TRP A 25 -6.01 -21.60 0.02
N TYR A 26 -5.96 -21.72 -1.29
CA TYR A 26 -5.07 -22.65 -1.97
C TYR A 26 -3.84 -21.93 -2.51
N GLY A 27 -2.67 -22.16 -1.89
CA GLY A 27 -1.46 -21.38 -2.17
C GLY A 27 -0.65 -21.83 -3.40
N LYS A 28 -0.80 -23.09 -3.82
CA LYS A 28 0.00 -23.68 -4.91
C LYS A 28 -0.17 -22.91 -6.23
N ASP A 29 0.92 -22.53 -6.88
CA ASP A 29 0.87 -21.84 -8.18
C ASP A 29 0.21 -22.76 -9.25
N GLN A 30 -0.61 -22.16 -10.12
CA GLN A 30 -1.32 -22.88 -11.18
C GLN A 30 -1.13 -22.29 -12.58
N ARG A 31 -0.24 -21.31 -12.78
CA ARG A 31 -0.02 -20.67 -14.09
C ARG A 31 0.30 -21.65 -15.22
N TYR A 32 1.06 -22.71 -14.94
CA TYR A 32 1.43 -23.75 -15.91
C TYR A 32 0.27 -24.67 -16.32
N LYS A 33 -0.92 -24.50 -15.72
CA LYS A 33 -2.15 -25.27 -15.98
C LYS A 33 -3.31 -24.36 -16.37
N ASN A 34 -3.04 -23.20 -16.96
CA ASN A 34 -4.05 -22.20 -17.31
C ASN A 34 -4.87 -21.73 -16.08
N GLY A 35 -4.28 -21.81 -14.89
CA GLY A 35 -4.85 -21.34 -13.63
C GLY A 35 -4.10 -20.13 -13.08
N PRO A 36 -4.64 -19.48 -12.04
CA PRO A 36 -4.08 -18.22 -11.56
C PRO A 36 -2.64 -18.36 -11.02
N SER A 37 -1.89 -17.26 -11.06
CA SER A 37 -0.73 -17.09 -10.17
C SER A 37 -1.28 -16.92 -8.77
N ARG A 38 -1.10 -17.95 -7.95
CA ARG A 38 -1.44 -17.91 -6.53
C ARG A 38 -0.21 -17.48 -5.74
N SER A 39 -0.37 -17.43 -4.42
CA SER A 39 0.67 -16.97 -3.49
C SER A 39 2.00 -17.72 -3.57
N GLY A 40 2.06 -18.95 -4.12
CA GLY A 40 3.29 -19.74 -4.27
C GLY A 40 3.59 -20.67 -3.07
N LEU A 41 2.66 -20.80 -2.12
CA LEU A 41 2.81 -21.73 -0.99
C LEU A 41 2.53 -23.17 -1.43
N GLU A 42 3.57 -23.85 -1.93
CA GLU A 42 3.44 -25.18 -2.55
C GLU A 42 3.15 -26.31 -1.54
N GLN A 43 3.58 -26.17 -0.30
CA GLN A 43 3.61 -27.25 0.69
C GLN A 43 2.29 -27.41 1.45
N ARG A 44 1.45 -26.37 1.50
CA ARG A 44 0.19 -26.38 2.25
C ARG A 44 -0.82 -25.36 1.75
N ARG A 45 -2.06 -25.49 2.22
CA ARG A 45 -3.08 -24.45 2.12
C ARG A 45 -2.78 -23.31 3.11
N HIS A 46 -3.32 -22.14 2.82
CA HIS A 46 -3.37 -21.07 3.79
C HIS A 46 -4.36 -21.41 4.89
N SER A 47 -4.11 -20.86 6.08
CA SER A 47 -4.93 -21.04 7.26
C SER A 47 -5.06 -19.74 8.03
N ILE A 48 -5.92 -19.72 9.05
CA ILE A 48 -6.15 -18.55 9.90
C ILE A 48 -4.85 -18.01 10.54
N GLU A 49 -3.90 -18.88 10.86
CA GLU A 49 -2.60 -18.50 11.45
C GLU A 49 -1.75 -17.64 10.50
N ASP A 50 -1.97 -17.72 9.19
CA ASP A 50 -1.27 -16.87 8.22
C ASP A 50 -1.79 -15.41 8.26
N TYR A 51 -3.04 -15.21 8.65
CA TYR A 51 -3.59 -13.88 8.92
C TYR A 51 -3.11 -13.36 10.28
N GLN A 52 -3.03 -14.23 11.29
CA GLN A 52 -2.46 -13.88 12.59
C GLN A 52 -1.01 -13.39 12.47
N ALA A 53 -0.23 -13.96 11.54
CA ALA A 53 1.12 -13.50 11.22
C ALA A 53 1.15 -12.02 10.75
N ILE A 54 0.27 -11.63 9.83
CA ILE A 54 0.12 -10.23 9.39
C ILE A 54 -0.25 -9.33 10.56
N ILE A 55 -1.22 -9.75 11.37
CA ILE A 55 -1.72 -8.98 12.51
C ILE A 55 -0.65 -8.81 13.58
N ALA A 56 0.16 -9.84 13.85
CA ALA A 56 1.28 -9.77 14.78
C ALA A 56 2.33 -8.76 14.31
N LEU A 57 2.67 -8.78 13.01
CA LEU A 57 3.55 -7.78 12.40
C LEU A 57 2.98 -6.36 12.55
N GLY A 58 1.71 -6.17 12.18
CA GLY A 58 1.03 -4.87 12.30
C GLY A 58 0.97 -4.35 13.73
N ARG A 59 0.71 -5.22 14.72
CA ARG A 59 0.73 -4.85 16.15
C ARG A 59 2.10 -4.39 16.61
N SER A 60 3.16 -5.13 16.27
CA SER A 60 4.53 -4.79 16.67
C SER A 60 4.99 -3.43 16.13
N LEU A 61 4.56 -3.10 14.91
CA LEU A 61 4.90 -1.85 14.26
C LEU A 61 3.92 -0.72 14.55
N ASN A 62 2.82 -1.01 15.25
CA ASN A 62 1.65 -0.13 15.34
C ASN A 62 1.28 0.40 13.93
N MET A 63 1.09 -0.51 12.99
CA MET A 63 0.81 -0.23 11.57
C MET A 63 -0.39 -1.05 11.11
N ARG A 64 -1.24 -0.45 10.29
CA ARG A 64 -2.35 -1.12 9.61
C ARG A 64 -1.81 -1.63 8.29
N ILE A 65 -1.37 -2.88 8.24
CA ILE A 65 -0.70 -3.45 7.07
C ILE A 65 -1.67 -3.51 5.90
N LYS A 66 -1.30 -2.95 4.75
CA LYS A 66 -2.13 -3.01 3.54
C LYS A 66 -1.95 -4.36 2.87
N CYS A 67 -3.06 -5.05 2.65
CA CYS A 67 -3.09 -6.41 2.13
C CYS A 67 -3.84 -6.45 0.80
N GLY A 68 -3.13 -6.71 -0.30
CA GLY A 68 -3.73 -7.00 -1.60
C GLY A 68 -4.53 -8.29 -1.51
N PHE A 69 -5.85 -8.15 -1.47
CA PHE A 69 -6.76 -9.24 -1.18
C PHE A 69 -7.38 -9.77 -2.49
N VAL A 70 -7.13 -11.04 -2.79
CA VAL A 70 -7.74 -11.75 -3.91
C VAL A 70 -8.97 -12.48 -3.39
N ILE A 71 -10.13 -12.13 -3.92
CA ILE A 71 -11.39 -12.44 -3.23
C ILE A 71 -12.13 -13.67 -3.76
N GLY A 72 -11.74 -14.22 -4.90
CA GLY A 72 -12.51 -15.23 -5.61
C GLY A 72 -12.76 -16.49 -4.78
N GLU A 73 -11.80 -16.92 -3.97
CA GLU A 73 -11.99 -18.11 -3.11
C GLU A 73 -12.91 -17.88 -1.90
N TRP A 74 -13.41 -16.64 -1.75
CA TRP A 74 -14.43 -16.26 -0.78
C TRP A 74 -15.84 -16.20 -1.40
N ASP A 75 -16.00 -16.53 -2.69
CA ASP A 75 -17.30 -16.54 -3.36
C ASP A 75 -18.21 -17.66 -2.82
N ARG A 76 -19.19 -17.30 -2.00
CA ARG A 76 -20.12 -18.24 -1.35
C ARG A 76 -21.29 -18.63 -2.23
N THR A 77 -21.50 -17.90 -3.31
CA THR A 77 -22.73 -18.00 -4.12
C THR A 77 -22.45 -18.47 -5.55
N ASN A 78 -21.18 -18.78 -5.86
CA ASN A 78 -20.71 -19.06 -7.21
C ASN A 78 -21.04 -17.89 -8.16
N LEU A 79 -21.00 -16.65 -7.66
CA LEU A 79 -21.21 -15.43 -8.43
C LEU A 79 -20.29 -15.40 -9.65
N LEU A 80 -19.03 -15.82 -9.51
CA LEU A 80 -18.05 -15.78 -10.59
C LEU A 80 -18.38 -16.72 -11.76
N ALA A 81 -19.33 -17.65 -11.60
CA ALA A 81 -19.85 -18.45 -12.73
C ALA A 81 -20.56 -17.58 -13.79
N ARG A 82 -20.97 -16.37 -13.42
CA ARG A 82 -21.71 -15.44 -14.29
C ARG A 82 -20.89 -14.20 -14.66
N VAL A 83 -19.65 -14.10 -14.18
CA VAL A 83 -18.78 -12.96 -14.43
C VAL A 83 -17.85 -13.29 -15.58
N ARG A 84 -17.96 -12.56 -16.69
CA ARG A 84 -17.15 -12.80 -17.90
C ARG A 84 -15.67 -12.73 -17.58
N HIS A 85 -14.85 -13.58 -18.19
CA HIS A 85 -13.38 -13.54 -18.13
C HIS A 85 -12.74 -13.63 -16.73
N SER A 86 -13.54 -13.86 -15.69
CA SER A 86 -13.10 -13.79 -14.30
C SER A 86 -12.36 -15.02 -13.82
N ASN A 87 -12.51 -16.18 -14.48
CA ASN A 87 -11.92 -17.43 -14.00
C ASN A 87 -11.83 -18.49 -15.11
N LYS A 88 -10.95 -19.48 -14.93
CA LYS A 88 -10.72 -20.57 -15.89
C LYS A 88 -11.89 -21.54 -16.09
N HIS A 89 -12.85 -21.56 -15.16
CA HIS A 89 -13.97 -22.51 -15.16
C HIS A 89 -15.23 -21.93 -15.82
N GLY A 90 -15.26 -20.61 -16.06
CA GLY A 90 -16.42 -19.92 -16.64
C GLY A 90 -17.70 -20.26 -15.88
N ILE A 91 -18.73 -20.68 -16.62
CA ILE A 91 -20.04 -21.09 -16.08
C ILE A 91 -19.99 -22.29 -15.14
N HIS A 92 -18.88 -23.04 -15.10
CA HIS A 92 -18.67 -24.18 -14.21
C HIS A 92 -17.89 -23.82 -12.94
N TRP A 93 -17.71 -22.52 -12.65
CA TRP A 93 -17.16 -22.07 -11.38
C TRP A 93 -18.00 -22.58 -10.20
N ASP A 94 -17.35 -23.30 -9.30
CA ASP A 94 -17.94 -23.84 -8.09
C ASP A 94 -16.98 -23.71 -6.91
N GLN A 95 -17.08 -22.57 -6.23
CA GLN A 95 -16.34 -22.24 -5.02
C GLN A 95 -17.16 -22.50 -3.76
N ALA A 96 -18.50 -22.36 -3.82
CA ALA A 96 -19.40 -22.58 -2.70
C ALA A 96 -19.26 -23.99 -2.10
N SER A 97 -19.04 -25.02 -2.94
CA SER A 97 -18.79 -26.39 -2.47
C SER A 97 -17.38 -26.61 -1.89
N ARG A 98 -16.49 -25.63 -2.02
CA ARG A 98 -15.05 -25.70 -1.70
C ARG A 98 -14.59 -24.62 -0.73
N LEU A 99 -15.52 -23.91 -0.11
CA LEU A 99 -15.21 -22.91 0.91
C LEU A 99 -14.38 -23.56 2.02
N ASP A 100 -13.36 -22.84 2.47
CA ASP A 100 -12.56 -23.33 3.58
C ASP A 100 -13.40 -23.31 4.87
N ARG A 101 -13.25 -24.33 5.70
CA ARG A 101 -14.00 -24.44 6.96
C ARG A 101 -13.70 -23.31 7.95
N GLN A 102 -12.54 -22.64 7.79
CA GLN A 102 -12.10 -21.53 8.64
C GLN A 102 -12.54 -20.16 8.12
N ILE A 103 -13.32 -20.09 7.03
CA ILE A 103 -13.62 -18.81 6.35
C ILE A 103 -14.33 -17.79 7.25
N ASP A 104 -15.29 -18.24 8.06
CA ASP A 104 -16.03 -17.36 8.97
C ASP A 104 -15.17 -16.90 10.16
N GLU A 105 -14.41 -17.81 10.76
CA GLU A 105 -13.48 -17.49 11.85
C GLU A 105 -12.39 -16.50 11.38
N THR A 106 -11.92 -16.66 10.14
CA THR A 106 -10.93 -15.78 9.52
C THR A 106 -11.53 -14.41 9.21
N ARG A 107 -12.77 -14.34 8.72
CA ARG A 107 -13.50 -13.06 8.59
C ARG A 107 -13.57 -12.34 9.93
N ASP A 108 -13.97 -13.03 11.00
CA ASP A 108 -14.07 -12.41 12.33
C ASP A 108 -12.74 -11.89 12.83
N LEU A 109 -11.66 -12.66 12.64
CA LEU A 109 -10.31 -12.23 12.97
C LEU A 109 -9.91 -10.95 12.21
N ILE A 110 -10.18 -10.89 10.90
CA ILE A 110 -9.88 -9.73 10.06
C ILE A 110 -10.66 -8.50 10.55
N ASN A 111 -11.98 -8.64 10.76
CA ASN A 111 -12.83 -7.55 11.25
C ASN A 111 -12.38 -7.03 12.63
N ALA A 112 -12.09 -7.95 13.56
CA ALA A 112 -11.60 -7.63 14.90
C ALA A 112 -10.19 -7.01 14.91
N SER A 113 -9.43 -7.18 13.82
CA SER A 113 -8.05 -6.71 13.68
C SER A 113 -7.89 -5.55 12.70
N SER A 114 -8.98 -4.85 12.37
CA SER A 114 -9.00 -3.69 11.47
C SER A 114 -8.08 -2.53 11.89
N SER A 115 -7.63 -2.49 13.14
CA SER A 115 -6.58 -1.55 13.59
C SER A 115 -5.18 -1.91 13.06
N TYR A 116 -4.91 -3.14 12.63
CA TYR A 116 -3.57 -3.63 12.29
C TYR A 116 -3.47 -4.25 10.90
N MET A 117 -4.60 -4.38 10.20
CA MET A 117 -4.67 -4.88 8.83
C MET A 117 -5.75 -4.10 8.08
N GLU A 118 -5.49 -3.73 6.83
CA GLU A 118 -6.50 -3.25 5.87
C GLU A 118 -6.43 -4.04 4.58
N MET A 119 -7.59 -4.28 3.98
CA MET A 119 -7.67 -4.92 2.67
C MET A 119 -7.62 -3.88 1.55
N ALA A 120 -6.94 -4.25 0.47
CA ALA A 120 -6.92 -3.56 -0.80
C ALA A 120 -7.44 -4.49 -1.88
N VAL A 121 -8.18 -3.95 -2.84
CA VAL A 121 -8.64 -4.69 -4.01
C VAL A 121 -7.42 -5.19 -4.79
N HIS A 122 -7.35 -6.50 -5.00
CA HIS A 122 -6.27 -7.16 -5.75
C HIS A 122 -6.80 -8.17 -6.78
N GLY A 123 -8.04 -7.96 -7.24
CA GLY A 123 -8.68 -8.75 -8.27
C GLY A 123 -9.54 -9.90 -7.73
N LEU A 124 -10.29 -10.51 -8.64
CA LEU A 124 -11.13 -11.67 -8.36
C LEU A 124 -10.27 -12.92 -8.17
N VAL A 125 -9.45 -13.25 -9.14
CA VAL A 125 -8.51 -14.38 -9.08
C VAL A 125 -7.16 -14.02 -9.71
N HIS A 126 -6.83 -12.72 -9.66
CA HIS A 126 -5.53 -12.14 -10.04
C HIS A 126 -5.22 -12.11 -11.56
N MET A 127 -5.90 -12.92 -12.38
CA MET A 127 -5.67 -13.05 -13.82
C MET A 127 -6.94 -12.79 -14.66
N TYR A 128 -6.76 -12.66 -15.97
CA TYR A 128 -7.85 -12.53 -16.95
C TYR A 128 -7.91 -13.79 -17.82
N TRP A 129 -9.09 -14.29 -18.20
CA TRP A 129 -9.24 -15.37 -19.19
C TRP A 129 -9.94 -14.85 -20.43
N ASP A 130 -9.29 -14.94 -21.59
CA ASP A 130 -9.86 -14.45 -22.85
C ASP A 130 -11.05 -15.29 -23.37
N ASN A 131 -11.59 -14.91 -24.52
CA ASN A 131 -12.72 -15.61 -25.16
C ASN A 131 -12.41 -17.08 -25.49
N ASP A 132 -11.14 -17.45 -25.69
CA ASP A 132 -10.70 -18.83 -25.92
C ASP A 132 -10.47 -19.59 -24.61
N GLY A 133 -10.73 -18.95 -23.46
CA GLY A 133 -10.46 -19.49 -22.14
C GLY A 133 -8.97 -19.58 -21.82
N ARG A 134 -8.10 -18.81 -22.49
CA ARG A 134 -6.67 -18.75 -22.18
C ARG A 134 -6.38 -17.67 -21.16
N MET A 135 -5.58 -18.00 -20.16
CA MET A 135 -5.14 -17.08 -19.13
C MET A 135 -4.19 -16.02 -19.70
N GLN A 136 -4.45 -14.76 -19.36
CA GLN A 136 -3.65 -13.59 -19.67
C GLN A 136 -3.19 -12.92 -18.37
N HIS A 137 -1.95 -12.44 -18.36
CA HIS A 137 -1.45 -11.56 -17.31
C HIS A 137 -1.76 -10.11 -17.71
N ALA A 138 -2.51 -9.32 -16.94
CA ALA A 138 -3.20 -9.59 -15.66
C ALA A 138 -4.64 -9.05 -15.70
N GLU A 139 -5.41 -9.20 -14.62
CA GLU A 139 -6.87 -9.00 -14.61
C GLU A 139 -7.40 -7.70 -15.24
N PHE A 140 -6.71 -6.56 -15.04
CA PHE A 140 -7.17 -5.24 -15.51
C PHE A 140 -6.36 -4.67 -16.68
N TYR A 141 -5.16 -5.19 -16.92
CA TYR A 141 -4.31 -4.79 -18.04
C TYR A 141 -3.57 -6.02 -18.57
N GLN A 142 -3.68 -6.28 -19.86
CA GLN A 142 -2.97 -7.36 -20.55
C GLN A 142 -1.92 -6.78 -21.49
N LYS A 143 -0.89 -7.55 -21.83
CA LYS A 143 0.03 -7.14 -22.90
C LYS A 143 -0.72 -7.12 -24.24
N ALA A 144 -0.48 -6.08 -25.03
CA ALA A 144 -1.02 -5.97 -26.38
C ALA A 144 -0.47 -7.11 -27.26
N THR A 145 -1.32 -7.68 -28.12
CA THR A 145 -0.96 -8.81 -29.00
C THR A 145 0.05 -8.43 -30.08
N ASP A 146 0.12 -7.14 -30.44
CA ASP A 146 1.08 -6.55 -31.37
C ASP A 146 2.40 -6.14 -30.69
N GLY A 147 2.51 -6.30 -29.37
CA GLY A 147 3.66 -5.89 -28.57
C GLY A 147 3.77 -4.38 -28.31
N ALA A 148 2.79 -3.57 -28.72
CA ALA A 148 2.83 -2.11 -28.62
C ALA A 148 2.57 -1.55 -27.20
N GLY A 149 2.53 -2.41 -26.18
CA GLY A 149 2.36 -2.01 -24.79
C GLY A 149 1.31 -2.86 -24.08
N TYR A 150 0.36 -2.18 -23.41
CA TYR A 150 -0.68 -2.81 -22.61
C TYR A 150 -2.07 -2.35 -23.07
N VAL A 151 -3.02 -3.27 -23.04
CA VAL A 151 -4.43 -3.03 -23.33
C VAL A 151 -5.20 -3.20 -22.02
N MET A 152 -6.04 -2.23 -21.70
CA MET A 152 -6.92 -2.31 -20.54
C MET A 152 -8.02 -3.33 -20.81
N THR A 153 -8.41 -4.09 -19.78
CA THR A 153 -9.67 -4.84 -19.79
C THR A 153 -10.81 -3.89 -20.15
N PRO A 154 -11.71 -4.27 -21.08
CA PRO A 154 -12.82 -3.40 -21.48
C PRO A 154 -13.55 -2.78 -20.27
N PRO A 155 -13.85 -1.46 -20.28
CA PRO A 155 -14.38 -0.77 -19.11
C PRO A 155 -15.66 -1.36 -18.51
N ASP A 156 -16.52 -1.97 -19.31
CA ASP A 156 -17.72 -2.68 -18.86
C ASP A 156 -17.37 -3.96 -18.09
N ILE A 157 -16.38 -4.71 -18.57
CA ILE A 157 -15.88 -5.94 -17.92
C ILE A 157 -15.12 -5.59 -16.63
N ALA A 158 -14.32 -4.52 -16.63
CA ALA A 158 -13.62 -4.06 -15.43
C ALA A 158 -14.61 -3.68 -14.31
N ARG A 159 -15.72 -3.01 -14.65
CA ARG A 159 -16.82 -2.72 -13.70
C ARG A 159 -17.51 -4.00 -13.22
N GLU A 160 -17.81 -4.93 -14.13
CA GLU A 160 -18.40 -6.23 -13.77
C GLU A 160 -17.53 -7.00 -12.76
N HIS A 161 -16.20 -6.96 -12.93
CA HIS A 161 -15.25 -7.55 -11.99
C HIS A 161 -15.26 -6.85 -10.63
N LEU A 162 -15.28 -5.52 -10.60
CA LEU A 162 -15.35 -4.75 -9.36
C LEU A 162 -16.70 -4.95 -8.65
N ASP A 163 -17.82 -4.96 -9.37
CA ASP A 163 -19.13 -5.27 -8.82
C ASP A 163 -19.16 -6.65 -8.16
N ALA A 164 -18.57 -7.64 -8.83
CA ALA A 164 -18.42 -8.98 -8.27
C ALA A 164 -17.52 -8.97 -7.04
N TYR A 165 -16.38 -8.28 -7.07
CA TYR A 165 -15.46 -8.16 -5.95
C TYR A 165 -16.18 -7.59 -4.73
N PHE A 166 -16.80 -6.42 -4.86
CA PHE A 166 -17.50 -5.77 -3.75
C PHE A 166 -18.73 -6.57 -3.29
N THR A 167 -19.37 -7.33 -4.17
CA THR A 167 -20.45 -8.25 -3.78
C THR A 167 -19.92 -9.43 -2.98
N ILE A 168 -18.77 -10.02 -3.37
CA ILE A 168 -18.07 -11.06 -2.60
C ILE A 168 -17.61 -10.53 -1.25
N TYR A 169 -17.14 -9.30 -1.21
CA TYR A 169 -16.76 -8.65 0.03
C TYR A 169 -17.94 -8.52 1.01
N ARG A 170 -19.08 -8.03 0.52
CA ARG A 170 -20.30 -7.86 1.34
C ARG A 170 -20.92 -9.18 1.79
N GLN A 171 -21.02 -10.18 0.91
CA GLN A 171 -21.60 -11.49 1.27
C GLN A 171 -20.77 -12.21 2.36
N ASN A 172 -19.48 -11.86 2.50
CA ASN A 172 -18.62 -12.38 3.56
C ASN A 172 -18.69 -11.56 4.85
N GLY A 173 -19.45 -10.46 4.91
CA GLY A 173 -19.60 -9.68 6.15
C GLY A 173 -18.34 -8.93 6.59
N PHE A 174 -17.43 -8.60 5.66
CA PHE A 174 -16.33 -7.70 5.96
C PHE A 174 -16.84 -6.28 6.21
N THR A 175 -16.35 -5.63 7.27
CA THR A 175 -16.91 -4.35 7.74
C THR A 175 -16.06 -3.13 7.38
N ALA A 176 -14.80 -3.31 7.00
CA ALA A 176 -13.91 -2.20 6.66
C ALA A 176 -14.22 -1.63 5.28
N ASP A 177 -14.06 -0.31 5.12
CA ASP A 177 -14.14 0.34 3.81
C ASP A 177 -12.92 -0.05 2.95
N LEU A 178 -13.18 -0.54 1.72
CA LEU A 178 -12.16 -0.75 0.72
C LEU A 178 -11.83 0.56 0.02
N ARG A 179 -10.67 1.14 0.35
CA ARG A 179 -10.20 2.43 -0.19
C ARG A 179 -8.91 2.32 -1.00
N SER A 180 -8.39 1.11 -1.12
CA SER A 180 -7.05 0.86 -1.65
C SER A 180 -7.11 -0.16 -2.78
N PHE A 181 -6.26 0.03 -3.79
CA PHE A 181 -6.04 -0.91 -4.88
C PHE A 181 -4.57 -1.30 -4.98
N ILE A 182 -4.32 -2.53 -5.39
CA ILE A 182 -3.01 -3.03 -5.80
C ILE A 182 -3.21 -3.74 -7.14
N PRO A 183 -2.59 -3.27 -8.24
CA PRO A 183 -2.73 -3.92 -9.53
C PRO A 183 -2.17 -5.34 -9.50
N PRO A 184 -2.94 -6.37 -9.91
CA PRO A 184 -2.43 -7.72 -10.09
C PRO A 184 -1.22 -7.74 -11.04
N CYS A 185 -0.21 -8.54 -10.70
CA CYS A 185 1.10 -8.58 -11.38
C CYS A 185 1.80 -7.22 -11.53
N PHE A 186 1.40 -6.21 -10.76
CA PHE A 186 1.88 -4.82 -10.90
C PHE A 186 1.62 -4.18 -12.27
N LEU A 187 0.71 -4.74 -13.07
CA LEU A 187 0.38 -4.20 -14.38
C LEU A 187 -0.62 -3.06 -14.23
N TYR A 188 -0.13 -1.86 -14.49
CA TYR A 188 -0.88 -0.63 -14.35
C TYR A 188 -0.35 0.43 -15.30
N ILE A 189 -1.24 1.24 -15.86
CA ILE A 189 -0.90 2.38 -16.70
C ILE A 189 -1.42 3.63 -16.00
N HIS A 190 -0.50 4.56 -15.74
CA HIS A 190 -0.84 5.91 -15.29
C HIS A 190 -1.32 6.75 -16.47
N SER A 191 -2.50 7.35 -16.34
CA SER A 191 -3.05 8.21 -17.39
C SER A 191 -3.85 9.35 -16.82
N GLU A 192 -3.62 10.54 -17.35
CA GLU A 192 -4.37 11.75 -17.00
C GLU A 192 -5.79 11.76 -17.64
N GLY A 193 -6.09 10.82 -18.54
CA GLY A 193 -7.38 10.68 -19.21
C GLY A 193 -8.46 10.03 -18.34
N ARG A 194 -9.73 10.29 -18.69
CA ARG A 194 -10.90 9.77 -17.95
C ARG A 194 -11.36 8.36 -18.36
N ASP A 195 -10.88 7.84 -19.48
CA ASP A 195 -11.31 6.52 -20.01
C ASP A 195 -10.40 5.37 -19.53
N GLN A 196 -9.94 5.43 -18.27
CA GLN A 196 -8.85 4.60 -17.77
C GLN A 196 -9.21 3.95 -16.44
N LEU A 197 -8.47 2.91 -16.04
CA LEU A 197 -8.77 2.12 -14.84
C LEU A 197 -8.90 2.98 -13.58
N SER A 198 -8.10 4.04 -13.43
CA SER A 198 -8.17 4.95 -12.26
C SER A 198 -9.53 5.65 -12.13
N ALA A 199 -10.14 6.07 -13.25
CA ALA A 199 -11.48 6.66 -13.23
C ALA A 199 -12.54 5.65 -12.77
N ILE A 200 -12.45 4.40 -13.27
CA ILE A 200 -13.34 3.32 -12.82
C ILE A 200 -13.11 3.05 -11.32
N LEU A 201 -11.88 2.89 -10.86
CA LEU A 201 -11.57 2.65 -9.45
C LEU A 201 -12.11 3.78 -8.54
N ALA A 202 -12.06 5.03 -8.99
CA ALA A 202 -12.62 6.17 -8.26
C ALA A 202 -14.14 6.08 -8.08
N GLU A 203 -14.89 5.55 -9.07
CA GLU A 203 -16.34 5.28 -8.94
C GLU A 203 -16.66 4.33 -7.77
N TYR A 204 -15.74 3.40 -7.46
CA TYR A 204 -15.86 2.45 -6.35
C TYR A 204 -15.26 2.97 -5.04
N GLY A 205 -14.89 4.25 -4.97
CA GLY A 205 -14.39 4.88 -3.75
C GLY A 205 -12.94 4.54 -3.41
N ILE A 206 -12.17 3.98 -4.36
CA ILE A 206 -10.72 3.81 -4.22
C ILE A 206 -10.05 5.18 -4.21
N ARG A 207 -9.08 5.34 -3.31
CA ARG A 207 -8.35 6.60 -3.04
C ARG A 207 -6.85 6.44 -3.07
N TYR A 208 -6.36 5.22 -2.86
CA TYR A 208 -4.93 4.93 -2.75
C TYR A 208 -4.53 3.76 -3.63
N LEU A 209 -3.44 3.93 -4.36
CA LEU A 209 -2.84 2.91 -5.20
C LEU A 209 -1.35 2.83 -4.88
N SER A 210 -0.80 1.62 -4.93
CA SER A 210 0.65 1.41 -4.81
C SER A 210 1.12 0.39 -5.82
N THR A 211 2.09 0.76 -6.64
CA THR A 211 2.70 -0.12 -7.66
C THR A 211 4.16 0.30 -7.89
N PRO A 212 5.09 -0.60 -8.25
CA PRO A 212 6.45 -0.22 -8.62
C PRO A 212 6.44 0.62 -9.89
N PHE A 213 6.89 1.88 -9.82
CA PHE A 213 6.86 2.76 -10.99
C PHE A 213 7.80 2.27 -12.07
N ALA A 214 8.90 1.58 -11.73
CA ALA A 214 9.82 1.01 -12.72
C ALA A 214 9.08 0.22 -13.83
N GLY A 215 8.11 -0.63 -13.44
CA GLY A 215 7.30 -1.43 -14.36
C GLY A 215 5.98 -0.78 -14.83
N MET A 216 5.56 0.32 -14.19
CA MET A 216 4.32 1.02 -14.50
C MET A 216 4.38 1.67 -15.90
N GLY A 217 3.32 1.46 -16.69
CA GLY A 217 3.09 2.16 -17.96
C GLY A 217 2.60 3.59 -17.71
N TYR A 218 2.72 4.46 -18.72
CA TYR A 218 2.24 5.84 -18.64
C TYR A 218 1.89 6.37 -20.04
N THR A 219 0.94 7.29 -20.10
CA THR A 219 0.48 7.91 -21.36
C THR A 219 0.93 9.36 -21.53
N GLY A 220 1.40 10.00 -20.46
CA GLY A 220 1.93 11.36 -20.49
C GLY A 220 3.33 11.44 -21.10
N GLN A 221 3.81 12.67 -21.29
CA GLN A 221 5.17 12.92 -21.82
C GLN A 221 6.28 12.51 -20.85
N VAL A 222 6.00 12.60 -19.54
CA VAL A 222 6.96 12.32 -18.47
C VAL A 222 6.37 11.23 -17.59
N LYS A 223 7.18 10.21 -17.32
CA LYS A 223 6.82 9.17 -16.37
C LYS A 223 6.77 9.75 -14.95
N PRO A 224 5.70 9.50 -14.18
CA PRO A 224 5.66 9.91 -12.78
C PRO A 224 6.80 9.27 -11.97
N GLU A 225 7.16 9.92 -10.86
CA GLU A 225 8.19 9.46 -9.94
C GLU A 225 7.75 9.66 -8.48
N GLY A 226 7.95 8.65 -7.64
CA GLY A 226 7.71 8.73 -6.20
C GLY A 226 6.22 8.72 -5.81
N ALA A 227 5.47 9.76 -6.19
CA ALA A 227 4.03 9.86 -5.96
C ALA A 227 3.36 10.78 -6.98
N CYS A 228 2.18 10.40 -7.46
CA CYS A 228 1.35 11.19 -8.36
C CYS A 228 -0.13 11.03 -8.03
N VAL A 229 -0.97 11.82 -8.72
CA VAL A 229 -2.43 11.72 -8.61
C VAL A 229 -3.03 11.59 -10.01
N GLU A 230 -4.01 10.70 -10.14
CA GLU A 230 -4.87 10.61 -11.32
C GLU A 230 -6.30 10.30 -10.87
N ASN A 231 -7.28 10.99 -11.46
CA ASN A 231 -8.69 10.85 -11.10
C ASN A 231 -8.96 10.93 -9.57
N GLY A 232 -8.16 11.76 -8.87
CA GLY A 232 -8.26 11.97 -7.42
C GLY A 232 -7.60 10.88 -6.55
N ILE A 233 -7.05 9.82 -7.13
CA ILE A 233 -6.37 8.71 -6.45
C ILE A 233 -4.89 9.05 -6.28
N ILE A 234 -4.36 8.92 -5.05
CA ILE A 234 -2.91 9.03 -4.81
C ILE A 234 -2.25 7.69 -5.15
N THR A 235 -1.32 7.73 -6.10
CA THR A 235 -0.54 6.58 -6.55
C THR A 235 0.89 6.72 -6.05
N VAL A 236 1.36 5.77 -5.25
CA VAL A 236 2.71 5.77 -4.65
C VAL A 236 3.60 4.74 -5.32
N ASP A 237 4.82 5.16 -5.65
CA ASP A 237 5.89 4.27 -6.08
C ASP A 237 6.39 3.44 -4.92
N ARG A 238 5.93 2.18 -4.83
CA ARG A 238 6.51 1.25 -3.85
C ARG A 238 7.92 0.80 -4.22
N THR A 239 8.46 1.22 -5.37
CA THR A 239 9.73 0.78 -5.98
C THR A 239 9.80 -0.75 -6.12
N SER A 240 10.90 -1.30 -6.62
CA SER A 240 11.02 -2.75 -6.80
C SER A 240 10.93 -3.50 -5.47
N ASP A 241 10.24 -4.64 -5.49
CA ASP A 241 10.25 -5.57 -4.37
C ASP A 241 11.65 -6.19 -4.24
N LEU A 242 12.13 -6.29 -3.00
CA LEU A 242 13.47 -6.83 -2.70
C LEU A 242 13.49 -8.35 -2.65
N ILE A 243 12.31 -8.95 -2.54
CA ILE A 243 12.11 -10.38 -2.40
C ILE A 243 11.17 -10.82 -3.51
N ARG A 244 11.52 -11.92 -4.15
CA ARG A 244 10.67 -12.51 -5.17
C ARG A 244 9.37 -13.05 -4.55
N TRP A 245 8.30 -12.93 -5.31
CA TRP A 245 6.97 -13.35 -4.90
C TRP A 245 6.88 -14.84 -4.50
N ASP A 246 7.73 -15.71 -5.07
CA ASP A 246 7.73 -17.16 -4.90
C ASP A 246 8.61 -17.69 -3.75
N VAL A 247 9.22 -16.82 -2.96
CA VAL A 247 10.11 -17.23 -1.86
C VAL A 247 9.31 -17.35 -0.57
N VAL A 248 9.06 -18.58 -0.13
CA VAL A 248 8.41 -18.88 1.16
C VAL A 248 9.39 -18.68 2.31
N GLY A 249 8.98 -18.00 3.37
CA GLY A 249 9.80 -17.84 4.59
C GLY A 249 11.12 -17.13 4.33
N ALA A 250 11.09 -16.09 3.49
CA ALA A 250 12.26 -15.33 3.10
C ALA A 250 12.96 -14.69 4.30
N THR A 251 14.29 -14.67 4.26
CA THR A 251 15.11 -13.89 5.18
C THR A 251 14.97 -12.40 4.85
N PRO A 252 14.79 -11.52 5.86
CA PRO A 252 14.84 -10.08 5.63
C PRO A 252 16.15 -9.65 4.97
N PRO A 253 16.13 -8.68 4.04
CA PRO A 253 17.35 -8.22 3.38
C PRO A 253 18.21 -7.34 4.31
N ASP A 254 19.45 -7.07 3.94
CA ASP A 254 20.36 -6.21 4.73
C ASP A 254 20.26 -4.71 4.37
N ILE A 255 19.30 -4.33 3.51
CA ILE A 255 19.13 -2.96 3.03
C ILE A 255 17.87 -2.31 3.60
N MET A 256 17.92 -1.01 3.93
CA MET A 256 16.73 -0.24 4.29
C MET A 256 16.15 0.50 3.08
N LYS A 257 14.83 0.45 2.95
CA LYS A 257 14.10 1.01 1.81
C LYS A 257 13.39 2.32 2.18
N LYS A 258 13.68 3.41 1.46
CA LYS A 258 13.06 4.73 1.70
C LYS A 258 11.77 4.94 0.89
N SER A 259 10.90 3.93 0.88
CA SER A 259 9.56 3.94 0.29
C SER A 259 8.74 2.80 0.91
N PHE A 260 7.59 2.46 0.32
CA PHE A 260 6.81 1.31 0.74
C PHE A 260 7.62 0.02 0.58
N PHE A 261 7.51 -0.86 1.57
CA PHE A 261 8.10 -2.18 1.54
C PHE A 261 7.06 -3.18 1.05
N GLY A 262 7.27 -3.60 -0.19
CA GLY A 262 6.45 -4.58 -0.84
C GLY A 262 6.89 -6.01 -0.56
N MET A 263 5.92 -6.86 -0.20
CA MET A 263 6.10 -8.29 0.08
C MET A 263 4.93 -9.06 -0.50
N HIS A 264 5.13 -10.35 -0.72
CA HIS A 264 4.04 -11.29 -0.95
C HIS A 264 3.75 -12.05 0.33
N TRP A 265 2.52 -12.50 0.53
CA TRP A 265 2.09 -13.11 1.78
C TRP A 265 3.03 -14.21 2.26
N ILE A 266 3.51 -15.06 1.35
CA ILE A 266 4.38 -16.19 1.69
C ILE A 266 5.79 -15.80 2.14
N ASN A 267 6.25 -14.57 1.88
CA ASN A 267 7.60 -14.13 2.19
C ASN A 267 7.90 -14.14 3.69
N PHE A 268 6.88 -14.05 4.54
CA PHE A 268 7.05 -14.11 6.01
C PHE A 268 6.26 -15.24 6.66
N LEU A 269 5.78 -16.21 5.86
CA LEU A 269 5.14 -17.43 6.34
C LEU A 269 6.10 -18.61 6.27
N HIS A 270 5.96 -19.53 7.23
CA HIS A 270 6.75 -20.74 7.26
C HIS A 270 5.96 -21.90 6.60
N PRO A 271 6.64 -22.85 5.91
CA PRO A 271 5.98 -24.05 5.36
C PRO A 271 5.22 -24.85 6.43
N GLU A 272 5.78 -24.96 7.63
CA GLU A 272 5.12 -25.46 8.84
C GLU A 272 4.43 -24.30 9.59
N VAL A 273 3.10 -24.33 9.69
CA VAL A 273 2.28 -23.26 10.31
C VAL A 273 2.74 -22.89 11.72
N ALA A 274 3.10 -23.88 12.55
CA ALA A 274 3.51 -23.66 13.94
C ALA A 274 4.76 -22.76 14.08
N LYS A 275 5.53 -22.59 13.00
CA LYS A 275 6.75 -21.78 12.95
C LYS A 275 6.55 -20.42 12.28
N ASN A 276 5.32 -20.05 11.90
CA ASN A 276 5.02 -18.70 11.38
C ASN A 276 5.51 -17.60 12.33
N THR A 277 5.47 -17.83 13.65
CA THR A 277 5.98 -16.89 14.63
C THR A 277 7.48 -16.62 14.43
N GLU A 278 8.29 -17.64 14.12
CA GLU A 278 9.74 -17.49 13.94
C GLU A 278 10.05 -16.57 12.76
N THR A 279 9.41 -16.80 11.61
CA THR A 279 9.60 -15.96 10.41
C THR A 279 9.11 -14.54 10.65
N VAL A 280 7.94 -14.36 11.27
CA VAL A 280 7.40 -13.03 11.60
C VAL A 280 8.32 -12.26 12.55
N GLN A 281 8.92 -12.93 13.54
CA GLN A 281 9.84 -12.25 14.48
C GLN A 281 11.10 -11.74 13.79
N ALA A 282 11.67 -12.48 12.84
CA ALA A 282 12.80 -12.00 12.04
C ALA A 282 12.43 -10.70 11.28
N TRP A 283 11.23 -10.66 10.70
CA TRP A 283 10.71 -9.47 10.02
C TRP A 283 10.45 -8.30 10.97
N ILE A 284 9.89 -8.55 12.15
CA ILE A 284 9.70 -7.54 13.19
C ILE A 284 11.04 -6.91 13.58
N GLN A 285 12.07 -7.73 13.81
CA GLN A 285 13.41 -7.25 14.17
C GLN A 285 14.00 -6.40 13.05
N TYR A 286 13.89 -6.86 11.80
CA TYR A 286 14.33 -6.11 10.64
C TYR A 286 13.60 -4.76 10.52
N PHE A 287 12.29 -4.70 10.71
CA PHE A 287 11.55 -3.45 10.58
C PHE A 287 11.72 -2.50 11.77
N ALA A 288 12.17 -2.99 12.94
CA ALA A 288 12.45 -2.15 14.09
C ALA A 288 13.52 -1.09 13.80
N GLN A 289 14.46 -1.36 12.87
CA GLN A 289 15.53 -0.42 12.51
C GLN A 289 15.03 0.86 11.82
N TYR A 290 13.80 0.83 11.24
CA TYR A 290 13.21 2.00 10.58
C TYR A 290 12.74 3.05 11.59
N LYS A 291 12.52 2.66 12.84
CA LYS A 291 12.12 3.57 13.90
C LYS A 291 13.27 4.54 14.19
N HIS A 292 12.90 5.80 14.49
CA HIS A 292 13.83 6.85 14.89
C HIS A 292 14.89 7.24 13.84
N GLN A 293 14.72 6.85 12.57
CA GLN A 293 15.56 7.33 11.48
C GLN A 293 15.13 8.75 11.08
N PHE A 294 16.09 9.68 10.97
CA PHE A 294 15.78 11.11 10.73
C PHE A 294 15.00 11.35 9.44
N ASP A 295 15.20 10.55 8.41
CA ASP A 295 14.59 10.74 7.09
C ASP A 295 13.47 9.75 6.79
N ILE A 296 12.99 8.98 7.78
CA ILE A 296 11.90 8.01 7.62
C ILE A 296 10.80 8.26 8.64
N LEU A 297 9.56 8.19 8.16
CA LEU A 297 8.35 8.14 8.96
C LEU A 297 7.70 6.77 8.79
N VAL A 298 7.65 5.99 9.87
CA VAL A 298 6.87 4.74 9.91
C VAL A 298 5.39 5.11 9.99
N ALA A 299 4.69 5.01 8.87
CA ALA A 299 3.31 5.46 8.76
C ALA A 299 2.31 4.47 9.37
N ARG A 300 1.27 5.01 10.02
CA ARG A 300 0.27 4.20 10.73
C ARG A 300 -0.64 3.40 9.81
N ASP A 301 -0.96 3.94 8.63
CA ASP A 301 -1.91 3.39 7.67
C ASP A 301 -1.64 3.92 6.25
N ILE A 302 -2.43 3.46 5.27
CA ILE A 302 -2.27 3.85 3.87
C ILE A 302 -2.52 5.35 3.63
N ALA A 303 -3.40 5.98 4.41
CA ALA A 303 -3.79 7.37 4.21
C ALA A 303 -2.65 8.31 4.63
N MET A 304 -2.10 8.07 5.82
CA MET A 304 -0.91 8.75 6.32
C MET A 304 0.27 8.53 5.35
N SER A 305 0.49 7.30 4.90
CA SER A 305 1.66 6.98 4.09
C SER A 305 1.60 7.58 2.68
N SER A 306 0.45 7.48 2.02
CA SER A 306 0.25 8.02 0.66
C SER A 306 0.28 9.54 0.66
N THR A 307 -0.36 10.17 1.65
CA THR A 307 -0.34 11.62 1.79
C THR A 307 1.05 12.15 2.07
N GLN A 308 1.79 11.51 2.98
CA GLN A 308 3.18 11.88 3.28
C GLN A 308 4.08 11.71 2.06
N ALA A 309 3.92 10.64 1.27
CA ALA A 309 4.66 10.45 0.02
C ALA A 309 4.38 11.57 -1.00
N LEU A 310 3.11 11.98 -1.12
CA LEU A 310 2.72 13.10 -2.00
C LEU A 310 3.31 14.43 -1.51
N TYR A 311 3.23 14.73 -0.22
CA TYR A 311 3.86 15.93 0.36
C TYR A 311 5.38 15.91 0.16
N LYS A 312 6.04 14.76 0.39
CA LYS A 312 7.50 14.62 0.19
C LYS A 312 7.90 14.93 -1.25
N LYS A 313 7.11 14.50 -2.23
CA LYS A 313 7.41 14.70 -3.66
C LYS A 313 7.17 16.15 -4.10
N HIS A 314 6.06 16.76 -3.68
CA HIS A 314 5.57 18.00 -4.27
C HIS A 314 5.70 19.23 -3.37
N THR A 315 6.01 19.08 -2.08
CA THR A 315 6.23 20.25 -1.21
C THR A 315 7.64 20.78 -1.42
N ARG A 316 7.75 22.07 -1.69
CA ARG A 316 9.04 22.75 -1.64
C ARG A 316 9.34 23.13 -0.19
N ILE A 317 10.47 22.66 0.32
CA ILE A 317 10.99 23.02 1.63
C ILE A 317 12.23 23.91 1.48
N GLN A 318 12.26 25.03 2.20
CA GLN A 318 13.45 25.87 2.38
C GLN A 318 13.76 25.91 3.87
N VAL A 319 15.00 25.58 4.22
CA VAL A 319 15.45 25.48 5.61
C VAL A 319 16.56 26.51 5.82
N ASP A 320 16.28 27.49 6.67
CA ASP A 320 17.22 28.50 7.15
C ASP A 320 17.52 28.26 8.64
N PRO A 321 18.58 28.85 9.22
CA PRO A 321 18.90 28.68 10.65
C PRO A 321 17.76 29.10 11.61
N ASP A 322 16.93 30.06 11.19
CA ASP A 322 15.90 30.69 12.04
C ASP A 322 14.47 30.40 11.58
N LYS A 323 14.29 29.70 10.45
CA LYS A 323 12.96 29.39 9.92
C LYS A 323 12.94 28.21 8.96
N ILE A 324 11.77 27.59 8.84
CA ILE A 324 11.44 26.64 7.78
C ILE A 324 10.28 27.23 6.97
N VAL A 325 10.42 27.26 5.65
CA VAL A 325 9.34 27.66 4.74
C VAL A 325 8.87 26.43 3.96
N LEU A 326 7.57 26.16 4.01
CA LEU A 326 6.93 25.09 3.26
C LEU A 326 5.97 25.69 2.25
N ASP A 327 6.08 25.26 1.01
CA ASP A 327 5.20 25.65 -0.10
C ASP A 327 4.54 24.39 -0.69
N PHE A 328 3.22 24.33 -0.51
CA PHE A 328 2.32 23.24 -0.88
C PHE A 328 1.64 23.47 -2.23
N THR A 329 1.94 24.55 -2.96
CA THR A 329 1.25 24.91 -4.20
C THR A 329 1.22 23.75 -5.20
N ALA A 330 2.35 23.06 -5.39
CA ALA A 330 2.42 21.92 -6.30
C ALA A 330 1.68 20.68 -5.78
N VAL A 331 1.55 20.51 -4.46
CA VAL A 331 0.72 19.45 -3.85
C VAL A 331 -0.75 19.70 -4.13
N ASP A 332 -1.21 20.93 -3.92
CA ASP A 332 -2.61 21.33 -4.12
C ASP A 332 -3.03 21.16 -5.59
N GLN A 333 -2.11 21.44 -6.52
CA GLN A 333 -2.31 21.24 -7.95
C GLN A 333 -2.46 19.76 -8.36
N GLN A 334 -2.04 18.80 -7.53
CA GLN A 334 -2.20 17.38 -7.85
C GLN A 334 -3.67 16.94 -7.86
N GLY A 335 -4.57 17.65 -7.15
CA GLY A 335 -6.01 17.36 -7.19
C GLY A 335 -6.42 16.03 -6.52
N ALA A 336 -5.72 15.61 -5.46
CA ALA A 336 -6.11 14.43 -4.68
C ALA A 336 -7.49 14.64 -4.03
N ALA A 337 -8.42 13.69 -4.22
CA ALA A 337 -9.81 13.86 -3.78
C ALA A 337 -9.96 13.91 -2.25
N MET A 338 -9.06 13.26 -1.51
CA MET A 338 -9.09 13.16 -0.05
C MET A 338 -7.68 13.35 0.52
N LEU A 339 -7.07 14.50 0.24
CA LEU A 339 -5.77 14.86 0.81
C LEU A 339 -5.89 15.14 2.31
N ASP A 340 -5.18 14.39 3.15
CA ASP A 340 -5.05 14.74 4.57
C ASP A 340 -4.29 16.08 4.68
N PRO A 341 -4.80 17.07 5.44
CA PRO A 341 -4.11 18.35 5.60
C PRO A 341 -2.83 18.24 6.45
N SER A 342 -2.54 17.08 7.03
CA SER A 342 -1.39 16.84 7.88
C SER A 342 -0.17 16.42 7.08
N VAL A 343 0.95 17.09 7.33
CA VAL A 343 2.29 16.69 6.88
C VAL A 343 3.18 16.51 8.11
N TYR A 344 4.07 15.52 8.04
CA TYR A 344 5.02 15.25 9.12
C TYR A 344 6.39 15.81 8.77
N LEU A 345 7.07 16.37 9.76
CA LEU A 345 8.39 17.01 9.65
C LEU A 345 9.29 16.48 10.74
N ASN A 346 10.50 16.05 10.36
CA ASN A 346 11.55 15.73 11.33
C ASN A 346 12.46 16.96 11.44
N ILE A 347 12.63 17.47 12.65
CA ILE A 347 13.44 18.67 12.94
C ILE A 347 14.44 18.31 14.03
N SER A 348 15.72 18.64 13.80
CA SER A 348 16.79 18.41 14.78
C SER A 348 16.43 19.02 16.13
N ASN A 349 16.73 18.31 17.22
CA ASN A 349 16.46 18.78 18.59
C ASN A 349 17.30 20.01 18.98
N THR A 350 18.20 20.48 18.12
CA THR A 350 18.91 21.76 18.29
C THR A 350 18.01 22.98 18.09
N LYS A 351 16.82 22.79 17.51
CA LYS A 351 15.84 23.86 17.26
C LYS A 351 14.43 23.41 17.66
N THR A 352 13.65 24.37 18.14
CA THR A 352 12.22 24.19 18.38
C THR A 352 11.42 25.04 17.37
N PRO A 353 10.56 24.43 16.54
CA PRO A 353 9.69 25.15 15.63
C PRO A 353 8.50 25.78 16.34
N ARG A 354 8.06 26.94 15.84
CA ARG A 354 6.80 27.62 16.19
C ARG A 354 6.04 27.91 14.91
N ALA A 355 4.83 27.36 14.80
CA ALA A 355 3.95 27.62 13.68
C ALA A 355 3.43 29.06 13.68
N ASP A 356 3.16 29.56 12.48
CA ASP A 356 2.36 30.76 12.26
C ASP A 356 0.86 30.47 12.51
N GLN A 357 0.00 31.48 12.33
CA GLN A 357 -1.45 31.32 12.52
C GLN A 357 -2.12 30.44 11.44
N ALA A 358 -1.41 30.07 10.37
CA ALA A 358 -1.94 29.31 9.25
C ALA A 358 -1.98 27.80 9.52
N THR A 359 -1.26 27.33 10.54
CA THR A 359 -1.05 25.91 10.79
C THR A 359 -1.14 25.56 12.26
N ASP A 360 -1.56 24.33 12.53
CA ASP A 360 -1.48 23.74 13.87
C ASP A 360 -0.30 22.78 13.91
N LEU A 361 0.64 23.03 14.82
CA LEU A 361 1.85 22.23 14.98
C LEU A 361 1.81 21.48 16.30
N GLN A 362 1.95 20.16 16.24
CA GLN A 362 1.94 19.28 17.40
C GLN A 362 3.16 18.36 17.38
N VAL A 363 3.72 18.07 18.55
CA VAL A 363 4.72 17.01 18.67
C VAL A 363 4.02 15.68 18.41
N TYR A 364 4.51 14.93 17.43
CA TYR A 364 4.05 13.59 17.14
C TYR A 364 4.88 12.54 17.88
N GLU A 365 6.22 12.67 17.81
CA GLU A 365 7.16 11.76 18.47
C GLU A 365 8.46 12.49 18.78
N LYS A 366 9.05 12.24 19.96
CA LYS A 366 10.39 12.72 20.30
C LYS A 366 11.39 11.58 20.14
N CYS A 367 12.42 11.80 19.32
CA CYS A 367 13.56 10.91 19.17
C CYS A 367 14.80 11.55 19.82
N ARG A 368 15.88 10.76 19.94
CA ARG A 368 17.13 11.20 20.58
C ARG A 368 17.73 12.45 19.93
N HIS A 369 17.74 12.52 18.60
CA HIS A 369 18.41 13.59 17.84
C HIS A 369 17.46 14.52 17.09
N HIS A 370 16.18 14.18 17.01
CA HIS A 370 15.16 14.97 16.33
C HIS A 370 13.80 14.77 16.97
N THR A 371 12.88 15.68 16.67
CA THR A 371 11.47 15.56 17.02
C THR A 371 10.67 15.54 15.74
N THR A 372 9.76 14.57 15.63
CA THR A 372 8.76 14.48 14.57
C THR A 372 7.58 15.35 14.97
N TYR A 373 7.27 16.33 14.15
CA TYR A 373 6.11 17.20 14.30
C TYR A 373 5.04 16.85 13.28
N LYS A 374 3.78 16.85 13.72
CA LYS A 374 2.61 16.85 12.84
C LYS A 374 2.19 18.30 12.60
N LEU A 375 2.31 18.75 11.37
CA LEU A 375 1.85 20.06 10.91
C LEU A 375 0.52 19.88 10.17
N SER A 376 -0.56 20.41 10.73
CA SER A 376 -1.90 20.37 10.12
C SER A 376 -2.24 21.71 9.49
N ARG A 377 -2.54 21.71 8.19
CA ARG A 377 -2.93 22.91 7.43
C ARG A 377 -4.37 23.30 7.76
N ARG A 378 -4.63 24.56 8.13
CA ARG A 378 -6.01 25.06 8.29
C ARG A 378 -6.64 25.27 6.91
N GLN A 379 -7.86 24.77 6.70
CA GLN A 379 -8.58 24.87 5.43
C GLN A 379 -9.53 26.08 5.39
N PRO A 380 -9.72 26.76 4.24
CA PRO A 380 -9.09 26.49 2.94
C PRO A 380 -7.58 26.74 2.97
N GLY A 381 -6.84 25.78 2.44
CA GLY A 381 -5.40 25.61 2.66
C GLY A 381 -4.60 26.84 2.23
N ILE A 382 -3.86 27.43 3.15
CA ILE A 382 -2.80 28.37 2.79
C ILE A 382 -1.69 27.55 2.14
N SER A 383 -1.37 27.86 0.87
CA SER A 383 -0.37 27.11 0.10
C SER A 383 1.06 27.34 0.59
N ARG A 384 1.28 28.24 1.55
CA ARG A 384 2.60 28.52 2.13
C ARG A 384 2.52 28.77 3.63
N THR A 385 3.45 28.19 4.39
CA THR A 385 3.58 28.42 5.84
C THR A 385 5.03 28.62 6.24
N VAL A 386 5.22 29.35 7.33
CA VAL A 386 6.54 29.62 7.92
C VAL A 386 6.54 29.12 9.36
N LEU A 387 7.51 28.27 9.68
CA LEU A 387 7.81 27.86 11.04
C LEU A 387 9.03 28.66 11.51
N ALA A 388 8.88 29.49 12.54
CA ALA A 388 10.01 30.15 13.18
C ALA A 388 10.79 29.12 14.04
N LEU A 389 12.11 29.15 14.00
CA LEU A 389 12.96 28.26 14.79
C LEU A 389 13.63 29.02 15.93
N THR A 390 13.47 28.52 17.16
CA THR A 390 14.21 29.00 18.33
C THR A 390 15.24 27.97 18.76
N VAL A 391 16.33 28.38 19.41
CA VAL A 391 17.25 27.45 20.07
C VAL A 391 16.52 26.78 21.23
N ASP A 392 16.73 25.49 21.42
CA ASP A 392 16.16 24.76 22.55
C ASP A 392 17.06 24.90 23.79
N ASP A 393 16.63 25.69 24.77
CA ASP A 393 17.38 25.93 26.02
C ASP A 393 17.37 24.72 26.98
N HIS A 394 16.81 23.57 26.56
CA HIS A 394 16.60 22.38 27.40
C HIS A 394 17.18 21.07 26.83
N ALA A 395 18.06 21.12 25.82
CA ALA A 395 18.60 19.95 25.13
C ALA A 395 19.32 18.91 26.04
N ASP A 396 19.64 19.25 27.29
CA ASP A 396 20.37 18.38 28.23
C ASP A 396 19.49 17.53 29.18
N ARG A 397 18.15 17.51 29.01
CA ARG A 397 17.26 16.70 29.87
C ARG A 397 16.65 15.51 29.12
N PHE A 398 17.48 14.54 28.76
CA PHE A 398 17.02 13.17 28.51
C PHE A 398 17.39 12.30 29.72
N ASP A 399 16.39 11.88 30.48
CA ASP A 399 16.53 10.82 31.50
C ASP A 399 16.39 9.46 30.78
N PRO A 400 17.24 8.44 31.07
CA PRO A 400 17.34 7.19 30.32
C PRO A 400 16.06 6.36 30.15
#